data_AF-A0AAP0C120-F1
#
_entry.id   AF-A0AAP0C120-F1
#
_cell.length_a   1.000
_cell.length_b   1.000
_cell.length_c   1.000
_cell.angle_alpha   90.00
_cell.angle_beta   90.00
_cell.angle_gamma   90.00
#
_symmetry.space_group_name_H-M   'P 1'
#
loop_
_entity.id
_entity.type
_entity.pdbx_description
1 polymer ?
#
loop_
_entity_poly.entity_id
_entity_poly.type
_entity_poly.pdbx_seq_one_letter_code
_entity_poly.pdbx_strand_id
1 'polypeptide(L)' 'MQFEAGDLVVNAMIVAVVVNSYRISQFIYHVSSSVRNRVKYSTLEQDQHSYLMRNSQTGRDEKAIKAKRIHVLKTMF' A
#
# COMPACT_ATOMS: atom_id res chain seq x y z
N MET A 1 9.13 -4.91 2.33
CA MET A 1 7.68 -5.19 2.30
C MET A 1 7.19 -4.99 0.87
N GLN A 2 6.18 -5.76 0.43
CA GLN A 2 5.48 -5.55 -0.84
C GLN A 2 4.08 -5.02 -0.50
N PHE A 3 3.60 -4.07 -1.28
CA PHE A 3 2.28 -3.47 -1.12
C PHE A 3 1.56 -3.57 -2.44
N GLU A 4 0.30 -3.98 -2.39
CA GLU A 4 -0.56 -4.06 -3.56
C GLU A 4 -1.49 -2.86 -3.57
N ALA A 5 -1.49 -2.12 -4.67
CA ALA A 5 -2.47 -1.08 -4.88
C ALA A 5 -3.85 -1.72 -5.13
N GLY A 6 -4.93 -1.11 -4.62
CA GLY A 6 -6.27 -1.68 -4.72
C GLY A 6 -6.72 -1.90 -6.16
N ASP A 7 -6.36 -1.00 -7.07
CA ASP A 7 -6.61 -1.10 -8.51
C ASP A 7 -5.88 -2.30 -9.14
N LEU A 8 -4.66 -2.60 -8.71
CA LEU A 8 -3.91 -3.76 -9.19
C LEU A 8 -4.60 -5.08 -8.79
N VAL A 9 -5.12 -5.15 -7.55
CA VAL A 9 -5.86 -6.32 -7.07
C VAL A 9 -7.14 -6.54 -7.87
N VAL A 10 -7.92 -5.48 -8.09
CA VAL A 10 -9.18 -5.55 -8.86
C VAL A 10 -8.90 -5.94 -10.31
N ASN A 11 -7.92 -5.32 -10.95
CA ASN A 11 -7.55 -5.64 -12.33
C ASN A 11 -7.07 -7.08 -12.46
N ALA A 12 -6.25 -7.57 -11.54
CA ALA A 12 -5.79 -8.95 -11.53
C ALA A 12 -6.92 -9.95 -11.35
N MET A 13 -7.89 -9.64 -10.48
CA MET A 13 -9.08 -10.46 -10.29
C MET A 13 -9.93 -10.55 -11.58
N ILE A 14 -10.18 -9.41 -12.23
CA ILE A 14 -10.91 -9.36 -13.50
C ILE A 14 -10.20 -10.21 -14.55
N VAL A 15 -8.88 -10.05 -14.70
CA VAL A 15 -8.09 -10.84 -15.65
C VAL A 15 -8.17 -12.34 -15.34
N ALA A 16 -8.05 -12.74 -14.08
CA ALA A 16 -8.15 -14.15 -13.69
C ALA A 16 -9.52 -14.75 -14.02
N VAL A 17 -10.61 -13.99 -13.78
CA VAL A 17 -11.97 -14.40 -14.13
C VAL A 17 -12.13 -14.56 -15.64
N VAL A 18 -11.68 -13.58 -16.43
CA VAL A 18 -11.80 -13.61 -17.90
C VAL A 18 -10.99 -14.76 -18.49
N VAL A 19 -9.74 -14.94 -18.07
CA VAL A 19 -8.84 -15.99 -18.60
C VAL A 19 -9.34 -17.40 -18.27
N ASN A 20 -10.00 -17.57 -17.11
CA ASN A 20 -10.52 -18.86 -16.69
C ASN A 20 -11.99 -19.09 -17.09
N SER A 21 -12.69 -18.11 -17.66
CA SER A 21 -14.13 -18.19 -17.95
C SER A 21 -14.55 -19.37 -18.84
N TYR A 22 -13.64 -19.89 -19.67
CA TYR A 22 -13.88 -21.04 -20.54
C TYR A 22 -12.96 -22.24 -20.22
N ARG A 23 -12.26 -22.22 -19.07
CA ARG A 23 -11.33 -23.27 -18.67
C ARG A 23 -11.96 -24.20 -17.63
N ILE A 24 -11.76 -25.50 -17.81
CA ILE A 24 -12.27 -26.55 -16.91
C ILE A 24 -11.31 -26.80 -15.72
N SER A 25 -10.05 -26.37 -15.86
CA SER A 25 -8.97 -26.61 -14.89
C SER A 25 -8.75 -25.45 -13.93
N GLN A 26 -8.44 -25.75 -12.67
CA GLN A 26 -8.12 -24.76 -11.63
C GLN A 26 -6.69 -24.23 -11.80
N PHE A 27 -6.51 -22.92 -11.59
CA PHE A 27 -5.21 -22.24 -11.62
C PHE A 27 -5.04 -21.35 -10.39
N ILE A 28 -3.84 -21.34 -9.84
CA ILE A 28 -3.44 -20.46 -8.74
C ILE A 28 -2.52 -19.39 -9.32
N TYR A 29 -2.93 -18.13 -9.23
CA TYR A 29 -2.13 -16.98 -9.65
C TYR A 29 -1.52 -16.27 -8.43
N HIS A 30 -0.19 -16.19 -8.39
CA HIS A 30 0.49 -15.31 -7.44
C HIS A 30 0.64 -13.93 -8.07
N VAL A 31 -0.11 -12.96 -7.53
CA VAL A 31 -0.06 -11.57 -7.98
C VAL A 31 0.55 -10.74 -6.87
N SER A 32 1.63 -10.06 -7.21
CA SER A 32 2.31 -9.13 -6.32
C SER A 32 2.95 -7.99 -7.12
N SER A 33 3.14 -6.87 -6.46
CA SER A 33 3.94 -5.76 -6.88
C SER A 33 5.36 -6.25 -7.13
N SER A 34 6.00 -5.68 -8.15
CA SER A 34 7.32 -6.14 -8.58
C SER A 34 8.29 -6.24 -7.40
N VAL A 35 9.17 -7.24 -7.39
CA VAL A 35 10.29 -7.32 -6.43
C VAL A 35 11.22 -6.10 -6.50
N ARG A 36 11.18 -5.34 -7.61
CA ARG A 36 11.83 -4.02 -7.76
C ARG A 36 11.14 -2.91 -6.95
N ASN A 37 9.88 -3.10 -6.58
CA ASN A 37 9.09 -2.21 -5.73
C ASN A 37 9.14 -2.62 -4.24
N ARG A 38 10.22 -3.28 -3.81
CA ARG A 38 10.42 -3.57 -2.39
C ARG A 38 10.69 -2.28 -1.63
N VAL A 39 9.74 -1.88 -0.80
CA VAL A 39 9.91 -0.72 0.07
C VAL A 39 10.46 -1.19 1.42
N LYS A 40 11.49 -0.51 1.92
CA LYS A 40 12.00 -0.67 3.29
C LYS A 40 11.07 0.07 4.24
N TYR A 41 10.85 -0.46 5.44
CA TYR A 41 10.03 0.23 6.45
C TYR A 41 10.53 1.64 6.76
N SER A 42 11.86 1.83 6.81
CA SER A 42 12.48 3.14 6.98
C SER A 42 12.08 4.14 5.89
N THR A 43 11.91 3.67 4.65
CA THR A 43 11.49 4.49 3.52
C THR A 43 10.03 4.91 3.68
N LEU A 44 9.15 3.99 4.09
CA LEU A 44 7.74 4.33 4.38
C LEU A 44 7.62 5.35 5.51
N GLU A 45 8.36 5.18 6.60
CA GLU A 45 8.34 6.10 7.74
C GLU A 45 8.76 7.52 7.29
N GLN A 46 9.82 7.60 6.49
CA GLN A 46 10.34 8.86 5.97
C GLN A 46 9.37 9.51 4.97
N ASP A 47 8.77 8.73 4.08
CA ASP A 47 7.80 9.21 3.09
C ASP A 47 6.51 9.69 3.77
N GLN A 48 5.99 8.92 4.73
CA GLN A 48 4.83 9.31 5.54
C GLN A 48 5.09 10.60 6.33
N HIS A 49 6.23 10.70 7.00
CA HIS A 49 6.60 11.91 7.73
C HIS A 49 6.73 13.12 6.78
N SER A 50 7.37 12.94 5.63
CA SER A 50 7.54 13.99 4.61
C SER A 50 6.19 14.43 4.03
N TYR A 51 5.29 13.49 3.78
CA TYR A 51 3.94 13.77 3.29
C TYR A 51 3.13 14.56 4.31
N LEU A 52 3.14 14.16 5.58
CA LEU A 52 2.41 14.84 6.65
C LEU A 52 2.96 16.23 6.96
N MET A 53 4.26 16.46 6.75
CA MET A 53 4.85 17.79 6.89
C MET A 53 4.50 18.73 5.75
N ARG A 54 4.38 18.21 4.52
CA ARG A 54 3.93 18.98 3.36
C ARG A 54 2.42 19.21 3.35
N ASN A 55 1.66 18.27 3.87
CA ASN A 55 0.19 18.30 3.94
C ASN A 55 -0.21 18.40 5.41
N SER A 56 0.00 19.57 6.01
CA SER A 56 -0.38 19.79 7.41
C SER A 56 -1.87 19.52 7.58
N GLN A 57 -2.22 18.57 8.43
CA GLN A 57 -3.61 18.28 8.71
C GLN A 57 -4.22 19.43 9.51
N THR A 58 -5.39 19.88 9.12
CA THR A 58 -6.14 20.87 9.87
C THR A 58 -6.92 20.16 10.97
N GLY A 59 -6.69 20.56 12.22
CA GLY A 59 -7.46 20.04 13.36
C GLY A 59 -8.90 20.53 13.34
N ARG A 60 -9.75 19.98 14.23
CA ARG A 60 -11.14 20.42 14.37
C ARG A 60 -11.29 21.92 14.68
N ASP A 61 -10.27 22.51 15.28
CA ASP A 61 -10.20 23.93 15.62
C ASP A 61 -9.60 24.80 14.50
N GLU A 62 -9.55 24.31 13.26
CA GLU A 62 -8.91 24.93 12.08
C GLU A 62 -7.40 25.23 12.21
N LYS A 63 -6.78 24.84 13.33
CA LYS A 63 -5.34 24.98 13.55
C LYS A 63 -4.58 23.86 12.85
N ALA A 64 -3.48 24.21 12.19
CA ALA A 64 -2.55 23.25 11.63
C ALA A 64 -1.99 22.33 12.73
N ILE A 65 -2.23 21.03 12.61
CA ILE A 65 -1.63 20.01 13.46
C ILE A 65 -0.18 19.86 13.04
N LYS A 66 0.73 20.14 13.98
CA LYS A 66 2.16 19.92 13.76
C LYS A 66 2.39 18.41 13.59
N ALA A 67 2.85 17.99 12.40
CA ALA A 67 3.18 16.59 12.19
C ALA A 67 4.29 16.19 13.16
N LYS A 68 4.00 15.16 13.98
CA LYS A 68 5.01 14.48 14.79
C LYS A 68 5.48 13.25 14.03
N ARG A 69 6.73 12.86 14.27
CA ARG A 69 7.27 11.61 13.73
C ARG A 69 6.44 10.44 14.25
N ILE A 70 5.89 9.64 13.33
CA ILE A 70 5.10 8.46 13.68
C ILE A 70 6.08 7.38 14.16
N HIS A 71 5.86 6.85 15.35
CA HIS A 71 6.64 5.73 15.87
C HIS A 71 6.00 4.41 15.42
N VAL A 72 6.68 3.69 14.53
CA VAL A 72 6.29 2.33 14.15
C VAL A 72 6.65 1.39 15.29
N LEU A 73 5.65 0.69 15.83
CA LEU A 73 5.85 -0.34 16.84
C LEU A 73 6.67 -1.49 16.24
N LYS A 74 7.86 -1.73 16.79
CA LYS A 74 8.79 -2.77 16.33
C LYS A 74 8.29 -4.20 16.61
N THR A 75 7.19 -4.35 17.33
CA THR A 75 6.68 -5.65 17.82
C THR A 75 5.70 -6.35 16.88
N MET A 76 5.46 -5.84 15.67
CA MET A 76 4.61 -6.52 14.67
C MET A 76 5.41 -7.44 13.73
N PHE A 77 6.49 -8.07 14.22
CA PHE A 77 7.32 -9.02 13.49
C PHE A 77 7.48 -10.33 14.25
#